data_AF-A0AAD7AXH8-F1
#
_entry.id   AF-A0AAD7AXH8-F1
#
_cell.length_a   1.000
_cell.length_b   1.000
_cell.length_c   1.000
_cell.angle_alpha   90.00
_cell.angle_beta   90.00
_cell.angle_gamma   90.00
#
_symmetry.space_group_name_H-M   'P 1'
#
loop_
_entity.id
_entity.type
_entity.pdbx_description
1 polymer ?
#
loop_
_entity_poly.entity_id
_entity_poly.type
_entity_poly.pdbx_seq_one_letter_code
_entity_poly.pdbx_strand_id
1 'polypeptide(L)'
;MASLNASQYKSELDLDAAGYWQYVDGPAYNPPVIPKLKRTEQIHGIDANGAAATITIPGNEAAVAAAEQQARAWLDGDKKALAIIARAVPSAKLYVVKDCKSAHEAWKALKNEYEPANAIAAVTIKQQILSFQCGAHDNPVEWRQTIVQLYQKLRDTDPLMMPDNEFAKHLVTLMTTSEAWRYCRDTLRDKVRQGEAMQTPVSSAAVLQRLKTEEVEMGIAPSMIAINALKVGKGKSRDTGDAQRTTLRATQGVQQQVLRDSPWPSHRGLLLLWWGKSRQIPRQLQGQT
;
A
#
# COMPACT_ATOMS: atom_id res chain seq x y z
N MET A 1 -9.82 0.61 -4.35
CA MET A 1 -8.58 1.30 -4.76
C MET A 1 -7.68 1.31 -3.54
N ALA A 2 -6.76 0.34 -3.50
CA ALA A 2 -5.97 -0.01 -2.32
C ALA A 2 -4.77 0.93 -2.14
N SER A 3 -4.36 1.12 -0.90
CA SER A 3 -3.21 1.92 -0.48
C SER A 3 -1.93 1.19 -0.85
N LEU A 4 -1.08 1.83 -1.65
CA LEU A 4 0.14 1.26 -2.20
C LEU A 4 1.30 1.35 -1.22
N ASN A 5 1.90 0.21 -0.94
CA ASN A 5 3.03 0.09 -0.03
C ASN A 5 4.32 0.14 -0.84
N ALA A 6 5.44 0.52 -0.23
CA ALA A 6 6.69 0.82 -0.95
C ALA A 6 7.17 -0.31 -1.89
N SER A 7 6.86 -1.57 -1.59
CA SER A 7 7.13 -2.73 -2.44
C SER A 7 6.18 -2.88 -3.63
N GLN A 8 4.93 -2.44 -3.51
CA GLN A 8 3.99 -2.34 -4.64
C GLN A 8 4.31 -1.13 -5.52
N TYR A 9 4.81 -0.03 -4.94
CA TYR A 9 5.38 1.07 -5.72
C TYR A 9 6.55 0.60 -6.59
N LYS A 10 7.37 -0.36 -6.13
CA LYS A 10 8.44 -0.94 -6.96
C LYS A 10 7.89 -1.68 -8.19
N SER A 11 6.80 -2.43 -8.04
CA SER A 11 6.19 -3.18 -9.15
C SER A 11 5.27 -2.36 -10.05
N GLU A 12 4.68 -1.27 -9.53
CA GLU A 12 3.83 -0.34 -10.31
C GLU A 12 4.62 0.72 -11.06
N LEU A 13 5.82 1.05 -10.58
CA LEU A 13 6.74 1.85 -11.38
C LEU A 13 7.11 1.01 -12.61
N ASP A 14 6.72 1.48 -13.79
CA ASP A 14 7.12 0.95 -15.11
C ASP A 14 8.65 0.75 -15.26
N LEU A 15 9.44 1.15 -14.26
CA LEU A 15 10.88 0.93 -14.12
C LEU A 15 11.29 -0.54 -14.23
N ASP A 16 10.54 -1.47 -13.62
CA ASP A 16 10.89 -2.90 -13.64
C ASP A 16 10.66 -3.49 -15.04
N ALA A 17 9.49 -3.22 -15.62
CA ALA A 17 9.16 -3.61 -16.98
C ALA A 17 10.10 -2.99 -18.03
N ALA A 18 10.63 -1.80 -17.77
CA ALA A 18 11.50 -1.09 -18.69
C ALA A 18 13.00 -1.18 -18.36
N GLY A 19 13.40 -1.98 -17.34
CA GLY A 19 14.80 -2.23 -17.00
C GLY A 19 15.56 -1.02 -16.43
N TYR A 20 14.87 -0.03 -15.85
CA TYR A 20 15.49 1.19 -15.33
C TYR A 20 15.98 1.09 -13.88
N TRP A 21 15.83 -0.06 -13.22
CA TRP A 21 16.31 -0.23 -11.83
C TRP A 21 17.80 0.03 -11.66
N GLN A 22 18.61 -0.26 -12.70
CA GLN A 22 20.05 0.01 -12.70
C GLN A 22 20.42 1.49 -12.49
N TYR A 23 19.49 2.43 -12.63
CA TYR A 23 19.70 3.87 -12.40
C TYR A 23 19.21 4.34 -11.02
N VAL A 24 18.46 3.50 -10.31
CA VAL A 24 17.75 3.87 -9.09
C VAL A 24 18.42 3.26 -7.86
N ASP A 25 18.58 1.95 -7.82
CA ASP A 25 19.21 1.24 -6.70
C ASP A 25 19.48 -0.21 -7.10
N GLY A 26 20.38 -0.89 -6.38
CA GLY A 26 20.67 -2.32 -6.59
C GLY A 26 22.07 -2.63 -7.13
N PRO A 27 22.37 -3.91 -7.38
CA PRO A 27 23.73 -4.37 -7.64
C PRO A 27 24.32 -3.86 -8.95
N ALA A 28 23.48 -3.45 -9.90
CA ALA A 28 23.88 -2.87 -11.18
C ALA A 28 24.01 -1.33 -11.12
N TYR A 29 23.70 -0.70 -9.99
CA TYR A 29 23.82 0.75 -9.83
C TYR A 29 25.28 1.16 -9.77
N ASN A 30 25.80 1.67 -10.89
CA ASN A 30 27.17 2.16 -11.02
C ASN A 30 27.18 3.49 -11.80
N PRO A 31 26.96 4.63 -11.12
CA PRO A 31 26.93 5.93 -11.77
C PRO A 31 28.33 6.30 -12.31
N PRO A 32 28.43 6.84 -13.54
CA PRO A 32 29.70 7.23 -14.12
C PRO A 32 30.33 8.38 -13.32
N VAL A 33 31.64 8.30 -13.09
CA VAL A 33 32.40 9.33 -12.38
C VAL A 33 32.93 10.33 -13.39
N ILE A 34 32.29 11.50 -13.48
CA ILE A 34 32.76 12.61 -14.31
C ILE A 34 33.68 13.50 -13.44
N PRO A 35 34.94 13.72 -13.82
CA PRO A 35 35.86 14.57 -13.07
C PRO A 35 35.33 16.01 -12.97
N LYS A 36 35.65 16.70 -11.87
CA LYS A 36 35.34 18.14 -11.77
C LYS A 36 36.15 18.91 -12.83
N LEU A 37 35.47 19.80 -13.55
CA LEU A 37 36.08 20.66 -14.55
C LEU A 37 37.08 21.62 -13.90
N LYS A 38 38.33 21.56 -14.35
CA LYS A 38 39.41 22.51 -14.10
C LYS A 38 39.70 23.18 -15.43
N ARG A 39 39.36 24.47 -15.54
CA ARG A 39 39.59 25.23 -16.75
C ARG A 39 41.08 25.55 -16.89
N THR A 40 41.53 25.64 -18.12
CA THR A 40 42.85 26.11 -18.50
C THR A 40 42.94 27.56 -18.10
N GLU A 41 43.90 27.86 -17.22
CA GLU A 41 44.13 29.21 -16.73
C GLU A 41 45.39 29.76 -17.38
N GLN A 42 45.29 30.97 -17.91
CA GLN A 42 46.43 31.74 -18.38
C GLN A 42 46.75 32.79 -17.33
N ILE A 43 47.94 32.68 -16.75
CA ILE A 43 48.44 33.63 -15.76
C ILE A 43 49.47 34.49 -16.47
N HIS A 44 49.20 35.78 -16.58
CA HIS A 44 50.16 36.76 -17.07
C HIS A 44 51.06 37.19 -15.91
N GLY A 45 52.37 37.07 -16.10
CA GLY A 45 53.37 37.43 -15.11
C GLY A 45 54.62 38.02 -15.75
N ILE A 46 55.59 38.39 -14.91
CA ILE A 46 56.91 38.83 -15.35
C ILE A 46 57.87 37.68 -15.07
N ASP A 47 58.65 37.27 -16.07
CA ASP A 47 59.65 36.22 -15.92
C ASP A 47 60.87 36.69 -15.11
N ALA A 48 61.82 35.78 -14.87
CA ALA A 48 63.04 36.08 -14.13
C ALA A 48 63.92 37.18 -14.78
N ASN A 49 63.65 37.55 -16.03
CA ASN A 49 64.39 38.54 -16.79
C ASN A 49 63.66 39.89 -16.90
N GLY A 50 62.50 40.06 -16.24
CA GLY A 50 61.71 41.28 -16.32
C GLY A 50 60.80 41.35 -17.56
N ALA A 51 60.69 40.28 -18.36
CA ALA A 51 59.84 40.25 -19.55
C ALA A 51 58.45 39.71 -19.24
N ALA A 52 57.42 40.23 -19.92
CA ALA A 52 56.06 39.72 -19.79
C ALA A 52 55.96 38.29 -20.35
N ALA A 53 55.59 37.33 -19.49
CA ALA A 53 55.41 35.93 -19.83
C ALA A 53 53.99 35.48 -19.49
N THR A 54 53.42 34.60 -20.32
CA THR A 54 52.12 33.98 -20.05
C THR A 54 52.35 32.53 -19.71
N ILE A 55 52.06 32.15 -18.47
CA ILE A 55 52.10 30.76 -18.01
C ILE A 55 50.71 30.16 -18.26
N THR A 56 50.66 29.13 -19.10
CA THR A 56 49.42 28.38 -19.33
C THR A 56 49.43 27.14 -18.43
N ILE A 57 48.48 27.07 -17.50
CA ILE A 57 48.24 25.87 -16.70
C ILE A 57 47.20 25.03 -17.44
N PRO A 58 47.56 23.87 -18.00
CA PRO A 58 46.61 23.05 -18.75
C PRO A 58 45.50 22.54 -17.83
N GLY A 59 44.25 22.77 -18.23
CA GLY A 59 43.06 22.24 -17.57
C GLY A 59 42.79 20.77 -17.95
N ASN A 60 41.65 20.25 -17.48
CA ASN A 60 41.20 18.87 -17.77
C ASN A 60 39.97 18.81 -18.70
N GLU A 61 39.72 19.86 -19.49
CA GLU A 61 38.50 19.98 -20.29
C GLU A 61 38.32 18.83 -21.28
N ALA A 62 39.41 18.40 -21.94
CA ALA A 62 39.37 17.28 -22.87
C ALA A 62 39.01 15.95 -22.17
N ALA A 63 39.51 15.74 -20.95
CA ALA A 63 39.21 14.55 -20.16
C ALA A 63 37.76 14.54 -19.67
N VAL A 64 37.24 15.71 -19.25
CA VAL A 64 35.84 15.86 -18.84
C VAL A 64 34.90 15.64 -20.01
N ALA A 65 35.17 16.23 -21.18
CA ALA A 65 34.35 16.03 -22.37
C ALA A 65 34.31 14.57 -22.82
N ALA A 66 35.45 13.86 -22.77
CA ALA A 66 35.51 12.43 -23.07
C ALA A 66 34.71 11.60 -22.05
N ALA A 67 34.82 11.91 -20.75
CA ALA A 67 34.07 11.24 -19.70
C ALA A 67 32.55 11.49 -19.83
N GLU A 68 32.13 12.71 -20.15
CA GLU A 68 30.73 13.05 -20.42
C GLU A 68 30.18 12.30 -21.64
N GLN A 69 30.97 12.17 -22.71
CA GLN A 69 30.57 11.43 -23.89
C GLN A 69 30.41 9.93 -23.62
N GLN A 70 31.30 9.34 -22.82
CA GLN A 70 31.19 7.95 -22.38
C GLN A 70 30.00 7.74 -21.43
N ALA A 71 29.73 8.70 -20.55
CA ALA A 71 28.63 8.67 -19.60
C ALA A 71 27.25 8.94 -20.22
N ARG A 72 27.19 9.44 -21.47
CA ARG A 72 25.97 9.98 -22.08
C ARG A 72 24.80 9.00 -22.09
N ALA A 73 25.04 7.74 -22.48
CA ALA A 73 24.00 6.72 -22.50
C ALA A 73 23.44 6.44 -21.09
N TRP A 74 24.29 6.50 -20.07
CA TRP A 74 23.87 6.34 -18.68
C TRP A 74 23.04 7.55 -18.23
N LEU A 75 23.49 8.77 -18.49
CA LEU A 75 22.79 10.01 -18.13
C LEU A 75 21.42 10.11 -18.80
N ASP A 76 21.30 9.66 -20.05
CA ASP A 76 20.01 9.63 -20.75
C ASP A 76 19.07 8.58 -20.16
N GLY A 77 19.59 7.45 -19.71
CA GLY A 77 18.84 6.43 -18.97
C GLY A 77 18.36 6.93 -17.61
N ASP A 78 19.22 7.59 -16.84
CA ASP A 78 18.89 8.18 -15.54
C ASP A 78 17.79 9.27 -15.66
N LYS A 79 17.89 10.15 -16.66
CA LYS A 79 16.84 11.15 -16.95
C LYS A 79 15.49 10.50 -17.27
N LYS A 80 15.47 9.40 -18.04
CA LYS A 80 14.25 8.65 -18.34
C LYS A 80 13.68 8.00 -17.09
N ALA A 81 14.52 7.38 -16.27
CA ALA A 81 14.12 6.80 -15.00
C ALA A 81 13.52 7.87 -14.06
N LEU A 82 14.15 9.04 -13.95
CA LEU A 82 13.64 10.17 -13.17
C LEU A 82 12.28 10.65 -13.67
N ALA A 83 12.09 10.76 -15.00
CA ALA A 83 10.80 11.15 -15.58
C ALA A 83 9.69 10.12 -15.28
N ILE A 84 10.01 8.83 -15.31
CA ILE A 84 9.07 7.75 -14.94
C ILE A 84 8.69 7.87 -13.46
N ILE A 85 9.67 8.07 -12.57
CA ILE A 85 9.43 8.30 -11.14
C ILE A 85 8.52 9.51 -10.94
N ALA A 86 8.87 10.66 -11.53
CA ALA A 86 8.10 11.90 -11.38
C ALA A 86 6.66 11.77 -11.88
N ARG A 87 6.42 11.00 -12.96
CA ARG A 87 5.08 10.74 -13.49
C ARG A 87 4.24 9.85 -12.57
N ALA A 88 4.87 8.93 -11.86
CA ALA A 88 4.17 8.02 -10.95
C ALA A 88 3.83 8.66 -9.59
N VAL A 89 4.55 9.71 -9.20
CA VAL A 89 4.30 10.42 -7.94
C VAL A 89 3.00 11.24 -8.02
N PRO A 90 2.10 11.14 -7.03
CA PRO A 90 0.90 11.98 -6.98
C PRO A 90 1.22 13.47 -7.03
N SER A 91 0.40 14.27 -7.74
CA SER A 91 0.66 15.71 -7.94
C SER A 91 0.92 16.48 -6.64
N ALA A 92 0.23 16.10 -5.54
CA ALA A 92 0.39 16.72 -4.22
C ALA A 92 1.78 16.49 -3.58
N LYS A 93 2.55 15.50 -4.05
CA LYS A 93 3.85 15.09 -3.52
C LYS A 93 5.00 15.32 -4.52
N LEU A 94 4.73 15.97 -5.66
CA LEU A 94 5.76 16.29 -6.65
C LEU A 94 6.88 17.19 -6.09
N TYR A 95 6.61 17.97 -5.04
CA TYR A 95 7.63 18.79 -4.38
C TYR A 95 8.81 17.95 -3.83
N VAL A 96 8.60 16.66 -3.53
CA VAL A 96 9.63 15.77 -3.00
C VAL A 96 10.68 15.43 -4.06
N VAL A 97 10.29 15.37 -5.34
CA VAL A 97 11.14 14.93 -6.45
C VAL A 97 11.56 16.06 -7.39
N LYS A 98 10.91 17.22 -7.30
CA LYS A 98 11.08 18.35 -8.24
C LYS A 98 12.53 18.82 -8.37
N ASP A 99 13.25 18.87 -7.26
CA ASP A 99 14.62 19.43 -7.22
C ASP A 99 15.72 18.34 -7.27
N CYS A 100 15.34 17.08 -7.45
CA CYS A 100 16.27 15.96 -7.55
C CYS A 100 16.96 15.94 -8.92
N LYS A 101 18.28 15.70 -8.93
CA LYS A 101 19.10 15.72 -10.15
C LYS A 101 19.22 14.36 -10.82
N SER A 102 18.91 13.29 -10.09
CA SER A 102 19.01 11.91 -10.57
C SER A 102 17.83 11.07 -10.10
N ALA A 103 17.59 9.96 -10.78
CA ALA A 103 16.55 9.01 -10.41
C ALA A 103 16.82 8.39 -9.03
N HIS A 104 18.08 8.11 -8.72
CA HIS A 104 18.53 7.62 -7.40
C HIS A 104 18.18 8.60 -6.27
N GLU A 105 18.47 9.89 -6.45
CA GLU A 105 18.17 10.93 -5.46
C GLU A 105 16.66 11.07 -5.24
N ALA A 106 15.88 11.10 -6.32
CA ALA A 106 14.42 11.15 -6.25
C ALA A 106 13.85 9.94 -5.52
N TRP A 107 14.35 8.74 -5.80
CA TRP A 107 13.94 7.52 -5.12
C TRP A 107 14.27 7.54 -3.63
N LYS A 108 15.47 7.97 -3.26
CA LYS A 108 15.86 8.13 -1.85
C LYS A 108 14.98 9.17 -1.14
N ALA A 109 14.69 10.30 -1.77
CA ALA A 109 13.83 11.33 -1.20
C ALA A 109 12.41 10.79 -0.95
N LEU A 110 11.84 10.08 -1.92
CA LEU A 110 10.56 9.40 -1.78
C LEU A 110 10.60 8.36 -0.65
N LYS A 111 11.64 7.52 -0.61
CA LYS A 111 11.80 6.52 0.44
C LYS A 111 11.79 7.18 1.83
N ASN A 112 12.58 8.25 2.00
CA ASN A 112 12.67 8.98 3.27
C ASN A 112 11.37 9.69 3.66
N GLU A 113 10.56 10.14 2.70
CA GLU A 113 9.26 10.77 2.98
C GLU A 113 8.22 9.74 3.42
N TYR A 114 8.15 8.59 2.71
CA TYR A 114 7.10 7.60 2.94
C TYR A 114 7.43 6.62 4.06
N GLU A 115 8.69 6.24 4.26
CA GLU A 115 9.11 5.26 5.28
C GLU A 115 8.73 5.65 6.72
N PRO A 116 9.02 6.88 7.22
CA PRO A 116 8.65 7.25 8.59
C PRO A 116 7.13 7.44 8.76
N ALA A 117 6.44 7.96 7.74
CA ALA A 117 5.00 8.14 7.77
C ALA A 117 4.27 6.77 7.83
N ASN A 118 4.76 5.79 7.06
CA ASN A 118 4.24 4.44 7.07
C ASN A 118 4.53 3.73 8.39
N ALA A 119 5.71 3.94 8.98
CA ALA A 119 6.04 3.36 10.28
C ALA A 119 5.09 3.87 11.39
N ILE A 120 4.84 5.18 11.48
CA ILE A 120 3.93 5.75 12.47
C ILE A 120 2.48 5.28 12.22
N ALA A 121 2.04 5.23 10.96
CA ALA A 121 0.72 4.72 10.61
C ALA A 121 0.58 3.23 10.98
N ALA A 122 1.60 2.41 10.70
CA ALA A 122 1.62 1.00 11.07
C ALA A 122 1.60 0.80 12.59
N VAL A 123 2.38 1.58 13.36
CA VAL A 123 2.31 1.60 14.83
C VAL A 123 0.90 1.93 15.31
N THR A 124 0.29 2.97 14.73
CA THR A 124 -1.06 3.41 15.11
C THR A 124 -2.12 2.34 14.82
N ILE A 125 -2.08 1.72 13.63
CA ILE A 125 -3.01 0.64 13.28
C ILE A 125 -2.77 -0.59 14.17
N LYS A 126 -1.51 -0.95 14.45
CA LYS A 126 -1.18 -2.02 15.40
C LYS A 126 -1.78 -1.74 16.78
N GLN A 127 -1.61 -0.52 17.30
CA GLN A 127 -2.20 -0.11 18.58
C GLN A 127 -3.73 -0.24 18.56
N GLN A 128 -4.39 0.16 17.46
CA GLN A 128 -5.83 -0.02 17.28
C GLN A 128 -6.24 -1.49 17.30
N ILE A 129 -5.51 -2.36 16.61
CA ILE A 129 -5.78 -3.82 16.65
C ILE A 129 -5.67 -4.31 18.09
N LEU A 130 -4.62 -3.93 18.82
CA LEU A 130 -4.37 -4.39 20.20
C LEU A 130 -5.42 -3.89 21.20
N SER A 131 -6.08 -2.76 20.94
CA SER A 131 -7.12 -2.20 21.81
C SER A 131 -8.55 -2.55 21.38
N PHE A 132 -8.75 -3.11 20.19
CA PHE A 132 -10.07 -3.41 19.63
C PHE A 132 -10.65 -4.74 20.16
N GLN A 133 -10.98 -4.74 21.45
CA GLN A 133 -11.61 -5.87 22.13
C GLN A 133 -13.09 -5.99 21.76
N CYS A 134 -13.57 -7.21 21.52
CA CYS A 134 -15.00 -7.47 21.37
C CYS A 134 -15.66 -7.47 22.76
N GLY A 135 -16.53 -6.51 23.02
CA GLY A 135 -17.32 -6.45 24.24
C GLY A 135 -18.31 -7.61 24.38
N ALA A 136 -18.94 -7.73 25.56
CA ALA A 136 -19.96 -8.74 25.82
C ALA A 136 -21.26 -8.52 25.02
N HIS A 137 -21.53 -7.26 24.66
CA HIS A 137 -22.73 -6.85 23.93
C HIS A 137 -22.47 -6.50 22.45
N ASP A 138 -21.21 -6.56 22.01
CA ASP A 138 -20.85 -6.26 20.63
C ASP A 138 -21.19 -7.43 19.71
N ASN A 139 -21.47 -7.13 18.45
CA ASN A 139 -21.68 -8.15 17.43
C ASN A 139 -20.33 -8.78 17.02
N PRO A 140 -20.08 -10.08 17.31
CA PRO A 140 -18.81 -10.73 17.00
C PRO A 140 -18.49 -10.76 15.50
N VAL A 141 -19.51 -10.76 14.64
CA VAL A 141 -19.35 -10.76 13.18
C VAL A 141 -18.79 -9.42 12.70
N GLU A 142 -19.36 -8.31 13.18
CA GLU A 142 -18.91 -6.96 12.84
C GLU A 142 -17.52 -6.66 13.41
N TRP A 143 -17.28 -7.09 14.65
CA TRP A 143 -15.95 -7.03 15.26
C TRP A 143 -14.92 -7.78 14.41
N ARG A 144 -15.21 -9.04 14.04
CA ARG A 144 -14.31 -9.85 13.19
C ARG A 144 -14.04 -9.19 11.85
N GLN A 145 -15.06 -8.63 11.20
CA GLN A 145 -14.88 -7.92 9.93
C GLN A 145 -13.97 -6.71 10.09
N THR A 146 -14.18 -5.93 11.14
CA THR A 146 -13.42 -4.70 11.42
C THR A 146 -11.96 -5.03 11.73
N ILE A 147 -11.69 -6.01 12.58
CA ILE A 147 -10.31 -6.38 12.95
C ILE A 147 -9.55 -6.98 11.76
N VAL A 148 -10.21 -7.73 10.87
CA VAL A 148 -9.61 -8.21 9.60
C VAL A 148 -9.28 -7.05 8.67
N GLN A 149 -10.16 -6.04 8.55
CA GLN A 149 -9.87 -4.85 7.75
C GLN A 149 -8.69 -4.04 8.32
N LEU A 150 -8.61 -3.88 9.64
CA LEU A 150 -7.47 -3.24 10.28
C LEU A 150 -6.17 -4.00 10.01
N TYR A 151 -6.20 -5.34 10.11
CA TYR A 151 -5.03 -6.16 9.80
C TYR A 151 -4.62 -6.09 8.34
N GLN A 152 -5.57 -6.07 7.40
CA GLN A 152 -5.27 -5.86 5.98
C GLN A 152 -4.62 -4.50 5.75
N LYS A 153 -5.15 -3.43 6.36
CA LYS A 153 -4.53 -2.08 6.29
C LYS A 153 -3.13 -2.04 6.90
N LEU A 154 -2.90 -2.77 7.99
CA LEU A 154 -1.58 -2.90 8.61
C LEU A 154 -0.63 -3.63 7.68
N ARG A 155 -1.05 -4.77 7.13
CA ARG A 155 -0.27 -5.60 6.20
C ARG A 155 0.04 -4.90 4.90
N ASP A 156 -0.86 -4.03 4.47
CA ASP A 156 -0.57 -3.09 3.43
C ASP A 156 0.58 -2.20 3.97
N THR A 157 0.31 -1.34 4.94
CA THR A 157 1.24 -0.27 5.37
C THR A 157 2.66 -0.78 5.73
N ASP A 158 2.73 -1.86 6.50
CA ASP A 158 3.98 -2.56 6.86
C ASP A 158 3.71 -4.06 7.08
N PRO A 159 4.10 -4.94 6.13
CA PRO A 159 3.93 -6.37 6.24
C PRO A 159 4.65 -7.01 7.44
N LEU A 160 5.75 -6.43 7.92
CA LEU A 160 6.59 -7.04 8.96
C LEU A 160 6.17 -6.62 10.38
N MET A 161 5.32 -5.62 10.50
CA MET A 161 4.95 -5.02 11.80
C MET A 161 4.15 -5.95 12.73
N MET A 162 3.36 -6.86 12.15
CA MET A 162 2.62 -7.88 12.90
C MET A 162 2.56 -9.17 12.06
N PRO A 163 3.44 -10.14 12.35
CA PRO A 163 3.39 -11.47 11.77
C PRO A 163 2.02 -12.14 11.95
N ASP A 164 1.65 -13.02 11.02
CA ASP A 164 0.32 -13.67 10.99
C ASP A 164 0.01 -14.45 12.27
N ASN A 165 1.00 -15.10 12.85
CA ASN A 165 0.87 -15.82 14.12
C ASN A 165 0.68 -14.89 15.32
N GLU A 166 1.30 -13.71 15.34
CA GLU A 166 1.05 -12.69 16.37
C GLU A 166 -0.39 -12.18 16.26
N PHE A 167 -0.84 -11.90 15.04
CA PHE A 167 -2.24 -11.50 14.80
C PHE A 167 -3.23 -12.60 15.23
N ALA A 168 -2.94 -13.87 14.94
CA ALA A 168 -3.76 -15.00 15.39
C ALA A 168 -3.91 -15.05 16.91
N LYS A 169 -2.83 -14.82 17.67
CA LYS A 169 -2.88 -14.75 19.14
C LYS A 169 -3.76 -13.61 19.63
N HIS A 170 -3.62 -12.43 19.01
CA HIS A 170 -4.41 -11.26 19.39
C HIS A 170 -5.89 -11.43 19.04
N LEU A 171 -6.22 -12.02 17.89
CA LEU A 171 -7.60 -12.38 17.54
C LEU A 171 -8.25 -13.16 18.67
N VAL A 172 -7.61 -14.23 19.14
CA VAL A 172 -8.15 -15.09 20.22
C VAL A 172 -8.18 -14.38 21.58
N THR A 173 -7.21 -13.50 21.85
CA THR A 173 -7.13 -12.75 23.11
C THR A 173 -8.23 -11.69 23.21
N LEU A 174 -8.53 -11.03 22.10
CA LEU A 174 -9.49 -9.92 21.98
C LEU A 174 -10.93 -10.39 21.72
N MET A 175 -11.16 -11.70 21.58
CA MET A 175 -12.49 -12.28 21.48
C MET A 175 -13.37 -11.92 22.68
N THR A 176 -14.69 -11.94 22.45
CA THR A 176 -15.68 -11.66 23.49
C THR A 176 -15.53 -12.57 24.70
N THR A 177 -15.81 -12.02 25.88
CA THR A 177 -15.87 -12.76 27.14
C THR A 177 -17.21 -13.44 27.36
N SER A 178 -18.19 -13.22 26.47
CA SER A 178 -19.52 -13.81 26.52
C SER A 178 -19.49 -15.33 26.70
N GLU A 179 -20.40 -15.84 27.54
CA GLU A 179 -20.51 -17.26 27.85
C GLU A 179 -20.80 -18.10 26.60
N ALA A 180 -21.58 -17.56 25.67
CA ALA A 180 -21.95 -18.24 24.42
C ALA A 180 -20.74 -18.57 23.53
N TRP A 181 -19.64 -17.81 23.66
CA TRP A 181 -18.40 -18.00 22.89
C TRP A 181 -17.28 -18.70 23.67
N ARG A 182 -17.53 -19.03 24.94
CA ARG A 182 -16.52 -19.56 25.86
C ARG A 182 -15.83 -20.79 25.31
N TYR A 183 -16.62 -21.76 24.82
CA TYR A 183 -16.08 -23.02 24.29
C TYR A 183 -15.16 -22.81 23.08
N CYS A 184 -15.60 -22.02 22.11
CA CYS A 184 -14.81 -21.69 20.91
C CYS A 184 -13.50 -20.96 21.27
N ARG A 185 -13.60 -19.94 22.14
CA ARG A 185 -12.45 -19.16 22.60
C ARG A 185 -11.43 -20.03 23.33
N ASP A 186 -11.86 -20.85 24.28
CA ASP A 186 -10.96 -21.67 25.10
C ASP A 186 -10.28 -22.75 24.22
N THR A 187 -11.04 -23.37 23.30
CA THR A 187 -10.49 -24.29 22.29
C THR A 187 -9.44 -23.63 21.40
N LEU A 188 -9.68 -22.39 20.95
CA LEU A 188 -8.72 -21.64 20.14
C LEU A 188 -7.47 -21.27 20.94
N ARG A 189 -7.61 -20.88 22.21
CA ARG A 189 -6.47 -20.60 23.10
C ARG A 189 -5.59 -21.83 23.29
N ASP A 190 -6.20 -23.00 23.50
CA ASP A 190 -5.45 -24.24 23.64
C ASP A 190 -4.73 -24.63 22.34
N LYS A 191 -5.38 -24.47 21.18
CA LYS A 191 -4.73 -24.70 19.88
C LYS A 191 -3.55 -23.76 19.64
N VAL A 192 -3.69 -22.48 19.97
CA VAL A 192 -2.61 -21.49 19.86
C VAL A 192 -1.44 -21.90 20.77
N ARG A 193 -1.72 -22.24 22.04
CA ARG A 193 -0.70 -22.68 23.01
C ARG A 193 0.02 -23.96 22.57
N GLN A 194 -0.72 -24.94 22.05
CA GLN A 194 -0.14 -26.19 21.53
C GLN A 194 0.73 -25.94 20.29
N GLY A 195 0.26 -25.10 19.36
CA GLY A 195 1.02 -24.72 18.17
C GLY A 195 2.33 -24.01 18.51
N GLU A 196 2.32 -23.14 19.53
CA GLU A 196 3.55 -22.52 20.05
C GLU A 196 4.52 -23.55 20.65
N ALA A 197 4.02 -24.48 21.47
CA ALA A 197 4.84 -25.53 22.07
C ALA A 197 5.48 -26.45 21.02
N MET A 198 4.79 -26.68 19.90
CA MET A 198 5.27 -27.49 18.77
C MET A 198 6.09 -26.71 17.73
N GLN A 199 6.31 -25.40 17.93
CA GLN A 199 6.92 -24.50 16.93
C GLN A 199 6.17 -24.45 15.58
N THR A 200 4.91 -24.85 15.57
CA THR A 200 3.99 -24.78 14.42
C THR A 200 2.86 -23.80 14.76
N PRO A 201 3.11 -22.48 14.70
CA PRO A 201 2.14 -21.50 15.14
C PRO A 201 0.85 -21.57 14.31
N VAL A 202 -0.29 -21.37 14.99
CA VAL A 202 -1.60 -21.32 14.33
C VAL A 202 -1.70 -20.05 13.48
N SER A 203 -2.13 -20.20 12.23
CA SER A 203 -2.35 -19.08 11.33
C SER A 203 -3.63 -18.31 11.65
N SER A 204 -3.66 -17.02 11.32
CA SER A 204 -4.87 -16.19 11.52
C SER A 204 -6.03 -16.71 10.66
N ALA A 205 -5.74 -17.25 9.47
CA ALA A 205 -6.74 -17.86 8.59
C ALA A 205 -7.45 -19.04 9.25
N ALA A 206 -6.72 -19.91 9.96
CA ALA A 206 -7.30 -21.05 10.68
C ALA A 206 -8.21 -20.57 11.83
N VAL A 207 -7.79 -19.55 12.58
CA VAL A 207 -8.61 -18.93 13.64
C VAL A 207 -9.88 -18.32 13.04
N LEU A 208 -9.76 -17.49 12.00
CA LEU A 208 -10.89 -16.83 11.35
C LEU A 208 -11.89 -17.84 10.75
N GLN A 209 -11.39 -18.95 10.19
CA GLN A 209 -12.26 -20.00 9.67
C GLN A 209 -13.05 -20.70 10.79
N ARG A 210 -12.42 -20.95 11.94
CA ARG A 210 -13.12 -21.50 13.11
C ARG A 210 -14.19 -20.53 13.60
N LEU A 211 -13.88 -19.24 13.71
CA LEU A 211 -14.86 -18.22 14.11
C LEU A 211 -16.07 -18.21 13.17
N LYS A 212 -15.85 -18.19 11.85
CA LYS A 212 -16.93 -18.27 10.86
C LYS A 212 -17.79 -19.52 10.99
N THR A 213 -17.19 -20.65 11.35
CA THR A 213 -17.92 -21.91 11.55
C THR A 213 -18.82 -21.80 12.77
N GLU A 214 -18.30 -21.28 13.88
CA GLU A 214 -19.06 -21.04 15.11
C GLU A 214 -20.20 -20.02 14.91
N GLU A 215 -19.97 -18.96 14.12
CA GLU A 215 -21.01 -17.98 13.75
C GLU A 215 -22.22 -18.65 13.08
N VAL A 216 -21.98 -19.68 12.27
CA VAL A 216 -23.02 -20.45 11.59
C VAL A 216 -23.71 -21.43 12.55
N GLU A 217 -22.94 -22.12 13.41
CA GLU A 217 -23.47 -23.05 14.41
C GLU A 217 -24.38 -22.36 15.44
N MET A 218 -24.02 -21.13 15.83
CA MET A 218 -24.83 -20.29 16.72
C MET A 218 -26.03 -19.62 16.03
N GLY A 219 -26.19 -19.77 14.70
CA GLY A 219 -27.27 -19.14 13.93
C GLY A 219 -27.15 -17.61 13.82
N ILE A 220 -25.98 -17.03 14.11
CA ILE A 220 -25.73 -15.59 14.02
C ILE A 220 -25.53 -15.18 12.56
N ALA A 221 -24.78 -15.99 11.80
CA ALA A 221 -24.58 -15.78 10.38
C ALA A 221 -25.42 -16.78 9.57
N PRO A 222 -26.10 -16.34 8.49
CA PRO A 222 -26.81 -17.27 7.62
C PRO A 222 -25.83 -18.25 7.00
N SER A 223 -26.09 -19.55 7.16
CA SER A 223 -25.27 -20.59 6.56
C SER A 223 -25.21 -20.40 5.04
N MET A 224 -23.98 -20.35 4.48
CA MET A 224 -23.77 -20.30 3.02
C MET A 224 -24.41 -21.50 2.31
N ILE A 225 -24.52 -22.65 3.00
CA ILE A 225 -25.20 -23.85 2.49
C ILE A 225 -26.71 -23.59 2.37
N ALA A 226 -27.32 -22.90 3.35
CA ALA A 226 -28.72 -22.51 3.27
C ALA A 226 -28.99 -21.49 2.16
N ILE A 227 -28.09 -20.52 1.95
CA ILE A 227 -28.20 -19.53 0.88
C ILE A 227 -28.09 -20.20 -0.50
N ASN A 228 -27.15 -21.13 -0.68
CA ASN A 228 -27.00 -21.85 -1.95
C ASN A 228 -28.14 -22.85 -2.19
N ALA A 229 -28.65 -23.53 -1.17
CA ALA A 229 -29.83 -24.40 -1.28
C ALA A 229 -31.09 -23.61 -1.70
N LEU A 230 -31.29 -22.41 -1.15
CA LEU A 230 -32.37 -21.50 -1.57
C LEU A 230 -32.21 -20.99 -3.01
N LYS A 231 -30.97 -20.88 -3.49
CA LYS A 231 -30.67 -20.44 -4.87
C LYS A 231 -30.84 -21.55 -5.90
N VAL A 232 -30.53 -22.80 -5.53
CA VAL A 232 -30.72 -23.99 -6.38
C VAL A 232 -32.20 -24.41 -6.47
N GLY A 233 -32.99 -24.19 -5.42
CA GLY A 233 -34.43 -24.48 -5.41
C GLY A 233 -35.31 -23.55 -6.29
N LYS A 234 -34.79 -22.41 -6.76
CA LYS A 234 -35.54 -21.44 -7.60
C LYS A 234 -35.47 -21.69 -9.10
N GLY A 235 -34.79 -22.76 -9.55
CA GLY A 235 -34.58 -23.04 -10.98
C GLY A 235 -35.71 -23.78 -11.70
N LYS A 236 -36.82 -24.13 -11.05
CA LYS A 236 -37.87 -24.95 -11.68
C LYS A 236 -39.27 -24.71 -11.11
N SER A 237 -39.78 -23.49 -11.21
CA SER A 237 -41.24 -23.28 -11.13
C SER A 237 -41.77 -22.83 -12.48
N ARG A 238 -42.46 -23.77 -13.09
CA ARG A 238 -43.33 -23.60 -14.25
C ARG A 238 -44.45 -22.65 -13.85
N ASP A 239 -44.73 -21.73 -14.76
CA ASP A 239 -45.96 -20.96 -14.96
C ASP A 239 -47.16 -21.37 -14.09
N THR A 240 -47.52 -20.53 -13.13
CA THR A 240 -48.91 -20.39 -12.65
C THR A 240 -49.05 -19.07 -11.90
N GLY A 241 -49.99 -18.25 -12.36
CA GLY A 241 -50.12 -16.84 -12.03
C GLY A 241 -50.64 -16.54 -10.63
N ASP A 242 -50.59 -15.23 -10.35
CA ASP A 242 -51.43 -14.47 -9.42
C ASP A 242 -51.62 -15.03 -8.01
N ALA A 243 -50.65 -14.76 -7.15
CA ALA A 243 -50.84 -14.18 -5.81
C ALA A 243 -49.58 -14.40 -4.96
N GLN A 244 -48.66 -13.43 -4.92
CA GLN A 244 -47.80 -13.21 -3.75
C GLN A 244 -46.94 -11.96 -3.94
N ARG A 245 -47.60 -10.81 -3.77
CA ARG A 245 -46.98 -9.48 -3.76
C ARG A 245 -47.20 -8.86 -2.37
N THR A 246 -46.75 -9.52 -1.30
CA THR A 246 -46.95 -8.96 0.06
C THR A 246 -45.86 -9.28 1.10
N THR A 247 -44.91 -10.19 0.85
CA THR A 247 -43.99 -10.65 1.92
C THR A 247 -42.54 -10.19 1.82
N LEU A 248 -42.23 -9.20 0.96
CA LEU A 248 -40.86 -8.70 0.74
C LEU A 248 -40.60 -7.26 1.24
N ARG A 249 -41.51 -6.67 2.02
CA ARG A 249 -41.33 -5.31 2.58
C ARG A 249 -40.95 -5.26 4.07
N ALA A 250 -40.90 -6.37 4.79
CA ALA A 250 -40.68 -6.37 6.25
C ALA A 250 -39.20 -6.46 6.69
N THR A 251 -38.29 -6.94 5.85
CA THR A 251 -36.88 -7.15 6.24
C THR A 251 -35.93 -6.02 5.84
N GLN A 252 -36.34 -5.09 4.97
CA GLN A 252 -35.55 -3.89 4.65
C GLN A 252 -35.81 -2.68 5.58
N GLY A 253 -36.86 -2.72 6.41
CA GLY A 253 -37.21 -1.63 7.32
C GLY A 253 -36.46 -1.60 8.65
N VAL A 254 -35.98 -2.76 9.13
CA VAL A 254 -35.38 -2.87 10.48
C VAL A 254 -33.91 -2.41 10.51
N GLN A 255 -33.20 -2.47 9.38
CA GLN A 255 -31.80 -2.07 9.30
C GLN A 255 -31.58 -0.55 9.16
N GLN A 256 -32.63 0.23 8.84
CA GLN A 256 -32.54 1.70 8.77
C GLN A 256 -32.94 2.42 10.07
N GLN A 257 -33.63 1.75 11.00
CA GLN A 257 -34.12 2.39 12.22
C GLN A 257 -33.09 2.39 13.36
N VAL A 258 -32.19 1.40 13.43
CA VAL A 258 -31.18 1.27 14.51
C VAL A 258 -29.97 2.19 14.32
N LEU A 259 -29.83 2.81 13.14
CA LEU A 259 -28.74 3.74 12.80
C LEU A 259 -29.05 5.22 13.11
N ARG A 260 -30.21 5.54 13.70
CA ARG A 260 -30.60 6.93 14.03
C ARG A 260 -30.30 7.38 15.45
N ASP A 261 -30.14 6.47 16.41
CA ASP A 261 -30.15 6.82 17.84
C ASP A 261 -28.80 6.52 18.56
N SER A 262 -27.67 6.86 17.93
CA SER A 262 -26.36 6.81 18.61
C SER A 262 -25.92 8.20 19.10
N PRO A 263 -25.60 8.38 20.40
CA PRO A 263 -25.41 9.69 21.03
C PRO A 263 -23.94 10.16 21.08
N TRP A 264 -23.19 10.06 19.97
CA TRP A 264 -21.82 10.62 19.90
C TRP A 264 -21.52 11.33 18.56
N PRO A 265 -20.75 12.43 18.58
CA PRO A 265 -20.76 13.43 17.52
C PRO A 265 -19.98 13.01 16.28
N SER A 266 -20.61 13.33 15.15
CA SER A 266 -20.23 13.07 13.77
C SER A 266 -18.92 13.73 13.34
N HIS A 267 -17.91 12.91 12.98
CA HIS A 267 -16.83 13.29 12.05
C HIS A 267 -17.16 12.79 10.62
N ARG A 268 -18.34 13.13 10.07
CA ARG A 268 -18.74 12.78 8.68
C ARG A 268 -18.66 13.94 7.68
N GLY A 269 -17.72 14.87 7.87
CA GLY A 269 -17.60 16.06 7.01
C GLY A 269 -16.67 15.96 5.79
N LEU A 270 -15.88 14.89 5.61
CA LEU A 270 -14.70 14.95 4.70
C LEU A 270 -14.56 13.83 3.67
N LEU A 271 -15.61 13.05 3.38
CA LEU A 271 -15.50 11.85 2.53
C LEU A 271 -16.34 11.84 1.24
N LEU A 272 -16.89 12.96 0.78
CA LEU A 272 -17.75 12.99 -0.42
C LEU A 272 -17.34 13.97 -1.54
N LEU A 273 -16.07 14.40 -1.61
CA LEU A 273 -15.64 15.36 -2.64
C LEU A 273 -14.49 14.91 -3.57
N TRP A 274 -14.15 13.62 -3.61
CA TRP A 274 -12.99 13.17 -4.38
C TRP A 274 -13.22 12.00 -5.33
N TRP A 275 -14.38 11.95 -5.99
CA TRP A 275 -14.60 11.04 -7.12
C TRP A 275 -15.43 11.73 -8.20
N GLY A 276 -14.76 12.41 -9.15
CA GLY A 276 -15.45 13.03 -10.27
C GLY A 276 -14.62 14.01 -11.09
N LYS A 277 -13.61 13.51 -11.81
CA LYS A 277 -13.12 14.02 -13.13
C LYS A 277 -11.68 13.57 -13.37
N SER A 278 -11.48 12.72 -14.36
CA SER A 278 -10.40 12.84 -15.37
C SER A 278 -10.28 11.55 -16.17
N ARG A 279 -11.18 11.38 -17.14
CA ARG A 279 -10.93 10.57 -18.34
C ARG A 279 -11.61 11.24 -19.52
N GLN A 280 -10.89 12.16 -20.17
CA GLN A 280 -11.02 12.40 -21.61
C GLN A 280 -9.64 12.80 -22.14
N ILE A 281 -9.01 11.89 -22.86
CA ILE A 281 -7.93 12.19 -23.82
C ILE A 281 -8.57 11.98 -25.20
N PRO A 282 -8.60 12.99 -26.09
CA PRO A 282 -9.05 12.77 -27.45
C PRO A 282 -7.93 12.09 -28.27
N ARG A 283 -8.25 10.92 -28.84
CA ARG A 283 -7.55 10.36 -30.00
C ARG A 283 -8.00 11.13 -31.24
N GLN A 284 -7.11 11.89 -31.86
CA GLN A 284 -7.18 12.25 -33.28
C GLN A 284 -5.75 12.58 -33.72
N LEU A 285 -5.18 11.75 -34.60
CA LEU A 285 -4.45 12.13 -35.81
C LEU A 285 -3.86 10.88 -36.44
N GLN A 286 -4.61 10.31 -37.38
CA GLN A 286 -4.13 9.34 -38.35
C GLN A 286 -4.65 9.79 -39.72
N GLY A 287 -3.73 10.24 -40.58
CA GLY A 287 -3.77 10.03 -42.03
C GLY A 287 -4.44 11.08 -42.92
N GLN A 288 -3.86 11.19 -44.12
CA GLN A 288 -4.20 11.97 -45.33
C GLN A 288 -3.51 13.35 -45.39
N THR A 289 -2.61 13.65 -46.32
CA THR A 289 -2.15 13.07 -47.60
C THR A 289 -0.71 13.49 -47.84
#